data_AF-A0A7X7BST0-F1
#
_entry.id   AF-A0A7X7BST0-F1
#
_cell.length_a   1.000
_cell.length_b   1.000
_cell.length_c   1.000
_cell.angle_alpha   90.00
_cell.angle_beta   90.00
_cell.angle_gamma   90.00
#
_symmetry.space_group_name_H-M   'P 1'
#
loop_
_entity.id
_entity.type
_entity.pdbx_description
1 polymer ?
#
loop_
_entity_poly.entity_id
_entity_poly.type
_entity_poly.pdbx_seq_one_letter_code
_entity_poly.pdbx_strand_id
1 'polypeptide(L)' 'LKRSFLAGGLNQDNLVEALAFNSYGVDINSGAERAPGKKDAGMLNTLFQIMTDNLVGAKQ' A
#
# COMPACT_ATOMS: atom_id res chain seq x y z
N LEU A 1 13.86 8.79 -0.87
CA LEU A 1 12.62 8.44 -0.14
C LEU A 1 12.87 7.61 1.15
N LYS A 2 14.12 7.32 1.54
CA LYS A 2 14.44 6.43 2.68
C LYS A 2 13.85 6.81 4.05
N ARG A 3 13.39 8.05 4.25
CA ARG A 3 12.69 8.52 5.46
C ARG A 3 11.41 9.27 5.10
N SER A 4 10.63 8.70 4.21
CA SER A 4 9.41 9.32 3.70
C SER A 4 8.33 8.25 3.50
N PHE A 5 7.08 8.63 3.71
CA PHE A 5 5.92 7.84 3.32
C PHE A 5 5.49 8.25 1.92
N LEU A 6 5.32 7.27 1.03
CA LEU A 6 4.76 7.49 -0.30
C LEU A 6 3.23 7.51 -0.18
N ALA A 7 2.60 8.58 -0.66
CA ALA A 7 1.15 8.78 -0.61
C ALA A 7 0.64 9.24 -1.97
N GLY A 8 -0.68 9.26 -2.12
CA GLY A 8 -1.36 9.80 -3.31
C GLY A 8 -1.98 8.70 -4.18
N GLY A 9 -3.29 8.49 -4.03
CA GLY A 9 -4.05 7.59 -4.90
C GLY A 9 -3.64 6.12 -4.87
N LEU A 10 -2.87 5.69 -3.86
CA LEU A 10 -2.45 4.30 -3.73
C LEU A 10 -3.66 3.38 -3.49
N ASN A 11 -3.69 2.24 -4.16
CA ASN A 11 -4.71 1.20 -4.08
C ASN A 11 -4.13 -0.16 -4.50
N GLN A 12 -4.95 -1.21 -4.53
CA GLN A 12 -4.52 -2.57 -4.86
C GLN A 12 -3.91 -2.72 -6.27
N ASP A 13 -4.28 -1.85 -7.22
CA ASP A 13 -3.85 -1.95 -8.62
C ASP A 13 -2.45 -1.38 -8.84
N ASN A 14 -2.02 -0.41 -8.02
CA ASN A 14 -0.73 0.28 -8.16
C ASN A 14 0.24 0.07 -6.99
N LEU A 15 -0.18 -0.64 -5.94
CA LEU A 15 0.63 -0.79 -4.72
C LEU A 15 1.96 -1.51 -4.97
N VAL A 16 1.99 -2.52 -5.83
CA VAL A 16 3.23 -3.27 -6.13
C VAL A 16 4.28 -2.35 -6.76
N GLU A 17 3.87 -1.52 -7.71
CA GLU A 17 4.76 -0.52 -8.33
C GLU A 17 5.22 0.52 -7.29
N ALA A 18 4.31 0.99 -6.44
CA ALA A 18 4.61 1.95 -5.37
C ALA A 18 5.65 1.41 -4.38
N LEU A 19 5.60 0.12 -4.04
CA LEU A 19 6.57 -0.53 -3.14
C LEU A 19 8.00 -0.57 -3.74
N ALA A 20 8.15 -0.56 -5.06
CA ALA A 20 9.46 -0.54 -5.72
C ALA A 20 10.23 0.79 -5.55
N PHE A 21 9.56 1.88 -5.16
CA PHE A 21 10.19 3.19 -4.94
C PHE A 21 11.07 3.27 -3.68
N ASN A 22 11.14 2.20 -2.88
CA ASN A 22 11.98 2.08 -1.68
C ASN A 22 11.82 3.28 -0.72
N SER A 23 10.56 3.70 -0.52
CA SER A 23 10.17 4.61 0.55
C SER A 23 10.25 3.91 1.91
N TYR A 24 10.20 4.69 3.00
CA TYR A 24 10.15 4.10 4.34
C TYR A 24 8.84 3.32 4.57
N GLY A 25 7.75 3.82 3.99
CA GLY A 25 6.45 3.18 4.00
C GLY A 25 5.53 3.79 2.96
N VAL A 26 4.27 3.37 2.99
CA VAL A 26 3.18 3.90 2.16
C VAL A 26 2.06 4.42 3.06
N ASP A 27 1.38 5.47 2.63
CA ASP A 27 0.19 6.01 3.26
C ASP A 27 -1.00 5.89 2.30
N ILE A 28 -1.95 5.04 2.67
CA ILE A 28 -3.09 4.66 1.83
C ILE A 28 -4.37 5.15 2.49
N ASN A 29 -4.99 6.16 1.86
CA ASN A 29 -6.26 6.70 2.33
C ASN A 29 -7.44 6.16 1.50
N SER A 30 -7.80 6.82 0.39
CA SER A 30 -9.00 6.49 -0.40
C SER A 30 -8.96 5.10 -1.03
N GLY A 31 -7.79 4.56 -1.36
CA GLY A 31 -7.67 3.20 -1.91
C GLY A 31 -7.97 2.08 -0.91
N ALA A 32 -8.26 2.40 0.35
CA ALA A 32 -8.76 1.47 1.37
C ALA A 32 -10.24 1.72 1.74
N GLU A 33 -10.96 2.51 0.94
CA GLU A 33 -12.35 2.90 1.20
C GLU A 33 -13.31 2.36 0.15
N ARG A 34 -14.47 1.86 0.59
CA ARG A 34 -15.59 1.50 -0.31
C ARG A 34 -16.46 2.70 -0.68
N ALA A 35 -16.36 3.78 0.09
CA ALA A 35 -17.04 5.07 -0.10
C ALA A 35 -16.29 6.13 0.71
N PRO A 36 -16.37 7.43 0.36
CA PRO A 36 -15.61 8.49 1.05
C PRO A 36 -15.75 8.44 2.58
N GLY A 37 -14.62 8.28 3.27
CA GLY A 37 -14.53 8.19 4.73
C GLY A 37 -14.98 6.85 5.33
N LYS A 38 -15.30 5.84 4.51
CA LYS A 38 -15.72 4.49 4.95
C LYS A 38 -14.69 3.46 4.54
N LYS A 39 -13.76 3.15 5.45
CA LYS A 39 -12.78 2.07 5.26
C LYS A 39 -13.47 0.72 5.08
N ASP A 40 -12.87 -0.14 4.27
CA ASP A 40 -13.32 -1.49 4.03
C ASP A 40 -12.29 -2.52 4.52
N ALA A 41 -12.72 -3.42 5.39
CA ALA A 41 -11.84 -4.42 5.98
C ALA A 41 -11.31 -5.43 4.95
N GLY A 42 -12.11 -5.77 3.93
CA GLY A 42 -11.69 -6.65 2.84
C GLY A 42 -10.60 -6.00 2.00
N MET A 43 -10.78 -4.72 1.64
CA MET A 43 -9.76 -3.95 0.90
C MET A 43 -8.47 -3.83 1.71
N LEU A 44 -8.55 -3.53 3.02
CA LEU A 44 -7.39 -3.47 3.90
C LEU A 44 -6.64 -4.80 3.95
N ASN A 45 -7.36 -5.92 4.10
CA ASN A 45 -6.75 -7.25 4.08
C ASN A 45 -6.03 -7.53 2.76
N THR A 46 -6.64 -7.18 1.62
CA THR A 46 -5.98 -7.30 0.30
C THR A 46 -4.70 -6.48 0.22
N LEU A 47 -4.72 -5.22 0.70
CA LEU A 47 -3.53 -4.35 0.70
C LEU A 47 -2.41 -4.94 1.56
N PHE A 48 -2.72 -5.42 2.77
CA PHE A 48 -1.73 -6.08 3.63
C PHE A 48 -1.19 -7.38 3.04
N GLN A 49 -2.03 -8.16 2.36
CA GLN A 49 -1.60 -9.37 1.66
C GLN A 49 -0.60 -9.02 0.56
N ILE A 50 -0.92 -8.04 -0.30
CA ILE A 50 0.01 -7.55 -1.34
C ILE A 50 1.33 -7.12 -0.73
N MET A 51 1.33 -6.35 0.37
CA MET A 51 2.57 -5.93 1.04
C MET A 51 3.36 -7.14 1.54
N THR A 52 2.70 -8.09 2.19
CA THR A 52 3.36 -9.28 2.76
C THR A 52 4.00 -10.12 1.66
N ASP A 53 3.27 -10.37 0.57
CA ASP A 53 3.76 -11.20 -0.54
C ASP A 53 4.97 -10.57 -1.25
N ASN A 54 5.01 -9.24 -1.34
CA ASN A 54 6.07 -8.52 -2.06
C ASN A 54 7.26 -8.10 -1.18
N LEU A 55 7.10 -8.02 0.14
CA LEU A 55 8.19 -7.69 1.07
C LEU A 55 9.04 -8.90 1.46
N VAL A 56 8.48 -10.12 1.39
CA VAL A 56 9.23 -11.35 1.69
C VAL A 56 10.31 -11.64 0.63
N GLY A 57 10.18 -11.08 -0.59
CA GLY A 57 11.19 -11.14 -1.65
C GLY A 57 12.25 -10.02 -1.62
N ALA A 58 12.05 -8.95 -0.84
CA ALA A 58 12.92 -7.77 -0.81
C ALA A 58 14.08 -7.87 0.19
N LYS A 59 14.21 -9.01 0.91
CA LYS A 59 15.40 -9.36 1.69
C LYS A 59 16.38 -10.17 0.82
N GLN A 60 17.07 -9.51 -0.10
CA GLN A 60 18.39 -9.92 -0.60
C GLN A 60 19.33 -8.73 -0.56
#